data_AF-A0A151B1I0-F1
#
_entry.id   AF-A0A151B1I0-F1
#
_cell.length_a   1.000
_cell.length_b   1.000
_cell.length_c   1.000
_cell.angle_alpha   90.00
_cell.angle_beta   90.00
_cell.angle_gamma   90.00
#
_symmetry.space_group_name_H-M   'P 1'
#
loop_
_entity.id
_entity.type
_entity.pdbx_description
1 polymer ?
#
loop_
_entity_poly.entity_id
_entity_poly.type
_entity_poly.pdbx_seq_one_letter_code
_entity_poly.pdbx_strand_id
1 'polypeptide(L)'
;MSLKTLSLPKQTVPVWCVTSPAIKEALQERGILADFIEVEGETRVNLKVIDPVKNTETEINENGFIVRNEDLTALERKLEALLARSRMLVLSGSIPAGAPVDFYATLIRQGQRDGVATVLDAEGKPWSTAWRPNPCW
;
A
#
# COMPACT_ATOMS: atom_id res chain seq x y z
N MET A 1 10.98 -0.65 -8.79
CA MET A 1 11.98 -1.68 -8.41
C MET A 1 11.31 -2.62 -7.40
N SER A 2 11.16 -3.91 -7.70
CA SER A 2 10.38 -4.83 -6.83
C SER A 2 11.19 -5.23 -5.59
N LEU A 3 10.58 -5.14 -4.40
CA LEU A 3 11.17 -5.52 -3.10
C LEU A 3 11.65 -7.00 -3.04
N LYS A 4 11.30 -7.83 -4.04
CA LYS A 4 11.79 -9.21 -4.16
C LYS A 4 13.31 -9.31 -4.35
N THR A 5 13.96 -8.28 -4.91
CA THR A 5 15.37 -8.32 -5.30
C THR A 5 16.36 -7.96 -4.18
N LEU A 6 15.93 -7.31 -3.09
CA LEU A 6 16.82 -7.00 -1.95
C LEU A 6 16.89 -8.16 -0.95
N SER A 7 18.10 -8.61 -0.63
CA SER A 7 18.44 -9.69 0.32
C SER A 7 18.37 -9.25 1.80
N LEU A 8 17.34 -8.51 2.18
CA LEU A 8 17.05 -8.21 3.59
C LEU A 8 16.27 -9.38 4.22
N PRO A 9 16.33 -9.64 5.53
CA PRO A 9 15.51 -10.68 6.17
C PRO A 9 14.02 -10.41 5.88
N LYS A 10 13.45 -11.23 4.97
CA LYS A 10 12.20 -10.94 4.25
C LYS A 10 10.97 -11.36 5.06
N GLN A 11 10.53 -10.53 5.99
CA GLN A 11 9.12 -10.52 6.40
C GLN A 11 8.51 -9.19 5.98
N THR A 12 8.24 -9.06 4.68
CA THR A 12 7.39 -7.98 4.17
C THR A 12 5.95 -8.41 4.40
N VAL A 13 5.25 -7.70 5.27
CA VAL A 13 3.82 -7.90 5.50
C VAL A 13 3.09 -6.79 4.76
N PRO A 14 2.45 -7.06 3.61
CA PRO A 14 1.54 -6.09 3.04
C PRO A 14 0.36 -5.90 3.99
N VAL A 15 0.08 -4.64 4.29
CA VAL A 15 -0.98 -4.20 5.19
C VAL A 15 -1.80 -3.18 4.42
N TRP A 16 -2.81 -3.67 3.72
CA TRP A 16 -3.78 -2.83 3.03
C TRP A 16 -5.13 -3.54 2.97
N CYS A 17 -6.18 -2.85 2.58
CA CYS A 17 -7.46 -3.48 2.43
C CYS A 17 -7.48 -4.43 1.22
N VAL A 18 -7.95 -5.66 1.43
CA VAL A 18 -8.16 -6.64 0.35
C VAL A 18 -9.41 -7.45 0.62
N THR A 19 -10.18 -7.67 -0.44
CA THR A 19 -11.37 -8.52 -0.41
C THR A 19 -11.23 -9.73 -1.33
N SER A 20 -10.34 -9.66 -2.32
CA SER A 20 -10.08 -10.76 -3.26
C SER A 20 -9.37 -11.96 -2.60
N PRO A 21 -9.99 -13.15 -2.58
CA PRO A 21 -9.35 -14.38 -2.11
C PRO A 21 -8.11 -14.74 -2.95
N ALA A 22 -8.17 -14.52 -4.26
CA ALA A 22 -7.09 -14.85 -5.20
C ALA A 22 -5.78 -14.11 -4.88
N ILE A 23 -5.85 -12.88 -4.35
CA ILE A 23 -4.65 -12.13 -3.93
C ILE A 23 -4.02 -12.78 -2.69
N LYS A 24 -4.84 -13.20 -1.72
CA LYS A 24 -4.36 -13.86 -0.50
C LYS A 24 -3.71 -15.21 -0.84
N GLU A 25 -4.38 -16.01 -1.67
CA GLU A 25 -3.87 -17.30 -2.14
C GLU A 25 -2.55 -17.13 -2.89
N ALA A 26 -2.46 -16.20 -3.85
CA ALA A 26 -1.24 -15.96 -4.61
C ALA A 26 -0.05 -15.51 -3.75
N LEU A 27 -0.30 -14.80 -2.64
CA LEU A 27 0.74 -14.43 -1.68
C LEU A 27 1.16 -15.61 -0.81
N GLN A 28 0.20 -16.41 -0.35
CA GLN A 28 0.44 -17.62 0.43
C GLN A 28 1.25 -18.65 -0.37
N GLU A 29 0.91 -18.90 -1.63
CA GLU A 29 1.66 -19.77 -2.54
C GLU A 29 3.12 -19.33 -2.72
N ARG A 30 3.37 -18.02 -2.60
CA ARG A 30 4.72 -17.43 -2.69
C ARG A 30 5.44 -17.37 -1.35
N GLY A 31 4.84 -17.86 -0.26
CA GLY A 31 5.39 -17.81 1.09
C GLY A 31 5.51 -16.39 1.65
N ILE A 32 4.70 -15.45 1.14
CA ILE A 32 4.70 -14.06 1.59
C ILE A 32 3.65 -13.94 2.69
N LEU A 33 4.10 -13.66 3.92
CA LEU A 33 3.20 -13.34 5.04
C LEU A 33 2.43 -12.07 4.72
N ALA A 34 1.11 -12.10 4.87
CA ALA A 34 0.24 -10.95 4.64
C ALA A 34 -0.74 -10.78 5.79
N ASP A 35 -1.02 -9.53 6.17
CA ASP A 35 -1.95 -9.20 7.24
C ASP A 35 -2.86 -8.05 6.80
N PHE A 36 -3.75 -8.37 5.87
CA PHE A 36 -4.68 -7.41 5.29
C PHE A 36 -5.85 -7.09 6.22
N ILE A 37 -6.52 -5.97 5.91
CA ILE A 37 -7.82 -5.65 6.50
C ILE A 37 -8.90 -6.02 5.50
N GLU A 38 -9.91 -6.76 5.98
CA GLU A 38 -11.11 -7.01 5.19
C GLU A 38 -12.03 -5.81 5.30
N VAL A 39 -12.55 -5.38 4.17
CA VAL A 39 -13.41 -4.20 4.03
C VAL A 39 -14.61 -4.57 3.18
N GLU A 40 -15.64 -3.73 3.19
CA GLU A 40 -16.78 -3.92 2.30
C GLU A 40 -16.47 -3.37 0.90
N GLY A 41 -16.68 -4.20 -0.13
CA GLY A 41 -16.46 -3.84 -1.54
C GLY A 41 -15.58 -4.83 -2.29
N GLU A 42 -15.42 -4.63 -3.58
CA GLU A 42 -14.63 -5.52 -4.44
C GLU A 42 -13.28 -4.90 -4.79
N THR A 43 -12.22 -5.68 -4.62
CA THR A 43 -10.88 -5.26 -5.05
C THR A 43 -10.90 -5.07 -6.56
N ARG A 44 -10.51 -3.87 -7.04
CA ARG A 44 -10.52 -3.53 -8.47
C ARG A 44 -9.80 -4.58 -9.32
N VAL A 45 -10.30 -4.80 -10.53
CA VAL A 45 -9.59 -5.55 -11.55
C VAL A 45 -9.05 -4.56 -12.58
N ASN A 46 -7.74 -4.59 -12.81
CA ASN A 46 -7.11 -3.83 -13.89
C ASN A 46 -6.91 -4.77 -15.07
N LEU A 47 -7.56 -4.49 -16.20
CA LEU A 47 -7.45 -5.29 -17.42
C LEU A 47 -6.45 -4.64 -18.38
N LYS A 48 -5.45 -5.41 -18.80
CA LYS A 48 -4.48 -5.02 -19.83
C LYS A 48 -4.68 -5.88 -21.06
N VAL A 49 -5.03 -5.24 -22.18
CA VAL A 49 -5.16 -5.89 -23.48
C VAL A 49 -3.91 -5.59 -24.30
N ILE A 50 -3.16 -6.64 -24.62
CA ILE A 50 -1.93 -6.56 -25.41
C ILE A 50 -2.26 -6.98 -26.84
N ASP A 51 -2.08 -6.07 -27.80
CA ASP A 51 -2.13 -6.37 -29.23
C ASP A 51 -0.69 -6.57 -29.75
N PRO A 52 -0.24 -7.83 -29.95
CA PRO A 52 1.11 -8.10 -30.40
C PRO A 52 1.34 -7.75 -31.88
N VAL A 53 0.27 -7.60 -32.67
CA VAL A 53 0.36 -7.29 -34.11
C VAL A 53 0.58 -5.79 -34.31
N LYS A 54 -0.13 -4.96 -33.54
CA LYS A 54 0.02 -3.49 -33.58
C LYS A 54 1.04 -2.96 -32.58
N ASN A 55 1.56 -3.83 -31.71
CA ASN A 55 2.44 -3.46 -30.59
C ASN A 55 1.84 -2.35 -29.71
N THR A 56 0.53 -2.46 -29.44
CA THR A 56 -0.22 -1.51 -28.62
C THR A 56 -0.72 -2.17 -27.35
N GLU A 57 -0.72 -1.41 -26.26
CA GLU A 57 -1.31 -1.81 -24.99
C GLU A 57 -2.51 -0.91 -24.69
N THR A 58 -3.65 -1.52 -24.36
CA THR A 58 -4.84 -0.82 -23.91
C THR A 58 -5.11 -1.19 -22.45
N GLU A 59 -5.18 -0.18 -21.60
CA GLU A 59 -5.47 -0.36 -20.18
C GLU A 59 -6.91 0.04 -19.85
N ILE A 60 -7.62 -0.84 -19.14
CA ILE A 60 -8.94 -0.56 -18.58
C ILE A 60 -8.80 -0.67 -17.07
N ASN A 61 -8.84 0.48 -16.39
CA ASN A 61 -8.67 0.60 -14.95
C ASN A 61 -10.04 0.84 -14.29
N GLU A 62 -10.51 -0.12 -13.50
CA GLU A 62 -11.71 0.04 -12.71
C GLU A 62 -11.45 0.95 -11.49
N ASN A 63 -12.45 1.77 -11.15
CA ASN A 63 -12.43 2.48 -9.89
C ASN A 63 -12.51 1.48 -8.74
N GLY A 64 -11.62 1.64 -7.75
CA GLY A 64 -11.69 0.84 -6.53
C GLY A 64 -12.91 1.18 -5.68
N PHE A 65 -13.15 0.33 -4.68
CA PHE A 65 -14.14 0.60 -3.65
C PHE A 65 -13.79 1.85 -2.82
N ILE A 66 -14.82 2.39 -2.17
CA ILE A 66 -14.68 3.52 -1.24
C ILE A 66 -14.37 2.95 0.15
N VAL A 67 -13.21 3.31 0.71
CA VAL A 67 -12.86 2.95 2.10
C VAL A 67 -13.66 3.77 3.10
N ARG A 68 -14.14 3.12 4.16
CA ARG A 68 -14.82 3.79 5.26
C ARG A 68 -13.81 4.27 6.30
N ASN A 69 -14.17 5.28 7.08
CA ASN A 69 -13.30 5.80 8.13
C ASN A 69 -12.96 4.74 9.21
N GLU A 70 -13.86 3.79 9.43
CA GLU A 70 -13.65 2.64 10.33
C GLU A 70 -12.52 1.74 9.83
N ASP A 71 -12.46 1.48 8.52
CA ASP A 71 -11.39 0.69 7.87
C ASP A 71 -10.04 1.39 7.99
N LEU A 72 -10.02 2.72 7.80
CA LEU A 72 -8.81 3.53 7.96
C LEU A 72 -8.30 3.49 9.40
N THR A 73 -9.23 3.59 10.37
CA THR A 73 -8.89 3.50 11.80
C THR A 73 -8.36 2.10 12.14
N ALA A 74 -8.95 1.05 11.58
CA ALA A 74 -8.46 -0.32 11.75
C ALA A 74 -7.04 -0.48 11.17
N LEU A 75 -6.76 0.17 10.04
CA LEU A 75 -5.43 0.19 9.42
C LEU A 75 -4.39 0.87 10.30
N GLU A 76 -4.71 2.05 10.83
CA GLU A 76 -3.80 2.76 11.74
C GLU A 76 -3.45 1.92 12.97
N ARG A 77 -4.43 1.28 13.61
CA ARG A 77 -4.19 0.42 14.79
C ARG A 77 -3.37 -0.82 14.45
N LYS A 78 -3.67 -1.46 13.31
CA LYS A 78 -2.90 -2.62 12.84
C LYS A 78 -1.46 -2.21 12.53
N LEU A 79 -1.27 -1.07 11.87
CA LEU A 79 0.04 -0.55 11.56
C LEU A 79 0.84 -0.27 12.84
N GLU A 80 0.26 0.37 13.85
CA GLU A 80 0.90 0.60 15.16
C GLU A 80 1.44 -0.69 15.79
N ALA A 81 0.63 -1.77 15.82
CA ALA A 81 1.07 -3.07 16.34
C ALA A 81 2.21 -3.70 15.52
N LEU A 82 2.27 -3.43 14.20
CA LEU A 82 3.29 -3.97 13.30
C LEU A 82 4.58 -3.14 13.33
N LEU A 83 4.48 -1.83 13.49
CA LEU A 83 5.64 -0.93 13.53
C LEU A 83 6.57 -1.25 14.69
N ALA A 84 6.03 -1.64 15.85
CA ALA A 84 6.82 -2.07 17.02
C ALA A 84 7.83 -3.21 16.73
N ARG A 85 7.61 -3.99 15.67
CA ARG A 85 8.48 -5.10 15.23
C ARG A 85 9.08 -4.91 13.83
N SER A 86 8.93 -3.72 13.25
CA SER A 86 9.35 -3.42 11.89
C SER A 86 10.57 -2.52 11.85
N ARG A 87 11.46 -2.76 10.89
CA ARG A 87 12.61 -1.86 10.63
C ARG A 87 12.30 -0.79 9.58
N MET A 88 11.33 -1.06 8.72
CA MET A 88 10.99 -0.20 7.59
C MET A 88 9.50 -0.23 7.30
N LEU A 89 8.94 0.94 6.97
CA LEU A 89 7.59 1.13 6.47
C LEU A 89 7.69 1.59 5.01
N VAL A 90 7.01 0.88 4.10
CA VAL A 90 6.89 1.28 2.70
C VAL A 90 5.43 1.60 2.42
N LEU A 91 5.15 2.85 2.07
CA LEU A 91 3.85 3.32 1.61
C LEU A 91 3.94 3.49 0.10
N SER A 92 3.10 2.78 -0.65
CA SER A 92 3.15 2.81 -2.11
C SER A 92 1.75 2.85 -2.72
N GLY A 93 1.62 3.60 -3.82
CA GLY A 93 0.41 3.69 -4.63
C GLY A 93 -0.42 4.96 -4.39
N SER A 94 -1.63 4.94 -4.95
CA SER A 94 -2.61 6.02 -4.83
C SER A 94 -3.44 5.86 -3.56
N ILE A 95 -3.78 6.98 -2.92
CA ILE A 95 -4.76 7.01 -1.83
C ILE A 95 -6.14 6.55 -2.38
N PRO A 96 -6.82 5.60 -1.71
CA PRO A 96 -8.12 5.11 -2.17
C PRO A 96 -9.20 6.21 -2.06
N ALA A 97 -10.29 6.04 -2.79
CA ALA A 97 -11.46 6.89 -2.62
C ALA A 97 -12.01 6.76 -1.19
N GLY A 98 -12.30 7.89 -0.53
CA GLY A 98 -12.81 7.92 0.85
C GLY A 98 -11.74 8.17 1.92
N ALA A 99 -10.46 8.03 1.61
CA ALA A 99 -9.38 8.39 2.53
C ALA A 99 -9.02 9.87 2.44
N PRO A 100 -8.65 10.51 3.57
CA PRO A 100 -8.11 11.86 3.58
C PRO A 100 -6.83 11.98 2.73
N VAL A 101 -6.64 13.14 2.08
CA VAL A 101 -5.45 13.38 1.24
C VAL A 101 -4.13 13.35 2.02
N ASP A 102 -4.20 13.62 3.32
CA ASP A 102 -3.07 13.62 4.25
C ASP A 102 -2.90 12.28 4.98
N PHE A 103 -3.64 11.23 4.60
CA PHE A 103 -3.60 9.94 5.27
C PHE A 103 -2.17 9.34 5.32
N TYR A 104 -1.41 9.41 4.22
CA TYR A 104 0.00 9.01 4.24
C TYR A 104 0.85 9.83 5.20
N ALA A 105 0.57 11.13 5.38
CA ALA A 105 1.27 11.93 6.37
C ALA A 105 0.99 11.43 7.80
N THR A 106 -0.21 10.92 8.07
CA THR A 106 -0.54 10.26 9.36
C THR A 106 0.26 8.98 9.57
N LEU A 107 0.33 8.10 8.57
CA LEU A 107 1.09 6.85 8.66
C LEU A 107 2.60 7.09 8.77
N ILE A 108 3.14 8.09 8.07
CA ILE A 108 4.55 8.50 8.19
C ILE A 108 4.86 8.98 9.60
N ARG A 109 3.97 9.79 10.21
CA ARG A 109 4.14 10.22 11.60
C ARG A 109 4.14 9.04 12.56
N GLN A 110 3.30 8.02 12.33
CA GLN A 110 3.32 6.78 13.13
C GLN A 110 4.68 6.08 13.02
N GLY A 111 5.16 5.83 11.79
CA GLY A 111 6.46 5.21 11.56
C GLY A 111 7.64 5.99 12.19
N GLN A 112 7.62 7.32 12.07
CA GLN A 112 8.64 8.18 12.67
C GLN A 112 8.65 8.13 14.20
N ARG A 113 7.47 8.12 14.84
CA ARG A 113 7.37 8.01 16.31
C ARG A 113 7.98 6.71 16.83
N ASP A 114 7.87 5.63 16.06
CA ASP A 114 8.40 4.31 16.42
C ASP A 114 9.85 4.09 15.95
N GLY A 115 10.50 5.11 15.39
CA GLY A 115 11.88 5.02 14.89
C GLY A 115 12.03 4.15 13.64
N VAL A 116 10.95 3.93 12.89
CA VAL A 116 10.91 3.08 11.70
C VAL A 116 11.24 3.88 10.45
N ALA A 117 12.23 3.41 9.68
CA ALA A 117 12.59 4.04 8.40
C ALA A 117 11.40 4.02 7.44
N THR A 118 10.91 5.17 6.99
CA THR A 118 9.70 5.25 6.17
C THR A 118 10.01 5.72 4.76
N VAL A 119 9.52 4.98 3.76
CA VAL A 119 9.63 5.29 2.33
C VAL A 119 8.23 5.51 1.78
N LEU A 120 8.04 6.60 1.03
CA LEU A 120 6.81 6.91 0.31
C LEU A 120 7.07 6.87 -1.20
N ASP A 121 6.30 6.04 -1.90
CA ASP A 121 6.27 5.89 -3.35
C ASP A 121 4.85 6.15 -3.86
N ALA A 122 4.50 7.44 -3.95
CA ALA A 122 3.18 7.89 -4.36
C ALA A 122 3.30 9.07 -5.31
N GLU A 123 2.26 9.32 -6.09
CA GLU A 123 2.18 10.43 -7.03
C GLU A 123 1.11 11.45 -6.61
N GLY A 124 1.18 12.67 -7.14
CA GLY A 124 0.15 13.69 -6.98
C GLY A 124 0.04 14.30 -5.58
N LYS A 125 -1.19 14.70 -5.20
CA LYS A 125 -1.46 15.37 -3.92
C LYS A 125 -1.00 14.57 -2.68
N PRO A 126 -1.23 13.24 -2.60
CA PRO A 126 -0.74 12.41 -1.51
C PRO A 126 0.76 12.57 -1.23
N TRP A 127 1.57 12.63 -2.30
CA TRP A 127 2.98 12.91 -2.19
C TRP A 127 3.20 14.32 -1.65
N SER A 128 2.71 15.37 -2.33
CA SER A 128 2.97 16.75 -1.90
C SER A 128 2.55 17.08 -0.46
N THR A 129 1.49 16.45 0.07
CA THR A 129 1.01 16.67 1.45
C THR A 129 1.82 15.86 2.48
N ALA A 130 2.31 14.68 2.11
CA ALA A 130 3.21 13.88 2.93
C ALA A 130 4.65 14.43 2.90
N TRP A 131 5.01 15.16 1.85
CA TRP A 131 6.30 15.81 1.75
C TRP A 131 6.44 16.89 2.80
N ARG A 132 7.31 16.63 3.78
CA ARG A 132 7.95 17.70 4.51
C ARG A 132 9.38 17.79 3.99
N PRO A 133 9.83 18.92 3.42
CA PRO A 133 11.24 19.13 3.20
C PRO A 133 11.89 19.18 4.58
N ASN A 134 12.38 18.04 5.07
CA ASN A 134 13.29 18.06 6.19
C ASN A 134 14.66 18.47 5.64
N PRO A 135 15.25 19.56 6.15
CA PRO A 135 16.64 19.89 5.85
C PRO A 135 17.52 18.82 6.51
N CYS A 136 18.59 18.45 5.80
CA CYS A 136 19.69 17.62 6.29
C CYS A 136 19.40 16.10 6.35
N TRP A 137 19.93 15.41 5.34
CA TRP A 137 20.64 14.15 5.50
C TRP A 137 21.83 14.33 6.46
#